data_AF-A0A7C2R4F4-F1
#
_entry.id   AF-A0A7C2R4F4-F1
#
_cell.length_a   1.000
_cell.length_b   1.000
_cell.length_c   1.000
_cell.angle_alpha   90.00
_cell.angle_beta   90.00
_cell.angle_gamma   90.00
#
_symmetry.space_group_name_H-M   'P 1'
#
loop_
_entity.id
_entity.type
_entity.pdbx_description
1 polymer ?
#
loop_
_entity_poly.entity_id
_entity_poly.type
_entity_poly.pdbx_seq_one_letter_code
_entity_poly.pdbx_strand_id
1 'polypeptide(L)'
;MKIIKGLVFVLVAVSGVDGYGQLITADPIFPVQTDSVIITYDATEGNQALMGYTGDVYAHTGVITSESSDGADWKHAPSWGDNSPKYKLERLANDLYQL
;
A
#
# COMPACT_ATOMS: atom_id res chain seq x y z
N MET A 1 -2.00 -52.48 -39.30
CA MET A 1 -2.75 -51.75 -38.25
C MET A 1 -1.95 -50.50 -37.89
N LYS A 2 -2.34 -49.32 -38.38
CA LYS A 2 -1.60 -48.05 -38.16
C LYS A 2 -2.23 -47.32 -36.98
N ILE A 3 -1.51 -47.26 -35.87
CA ILE A 3 -1.87 -46.49 -34.67
C ILE A 3 -1.63 -44.99 -34.94
N ILE A 4 -2.72 -44.22 -34.99
CA ILE A 4 -2.68 -42.76 -35.13
C ILE A 4 -2.42 -42.18 -33.74
N LYS A 5 -1.23 -41.64 -33.51
CA LYS A 5 -0.91 -40.90 -32.27
C LYS A 5 -1.53 -39.51 -32.37
N GLY A 6 -2.72 -39.35 -31.80
CA GLY A 6 -3.37 -38.04 -31.68
C GLY A 6 -2.62 -37.17 -30.67
N LEU A 7 -2.09 -36.04 -31.13
CA LEU A 7 -1.46 -35.03 -30.29
C LEU A 7 -2.58 -34.26 -29.56
N VAL A 8 -2.67 -34.37 -28.24
CA VAL A 8 -3.60 -33.56 -27.44
C VAL A 8 -2.92 -32.22 -27.13
N PHE A 9 -3.48 -31.14 -27.66
CA PHE A 9 -3.05 -29.77 -27.36
C PHE A 9 -3.92 -29.21 -26.24
N VAL A 10 -3.38 -29.15 -25.01
CA VAL A 10 -4.06 -28.50 -23.88
C VAL A 10 -3.73 -27.02 -23.92
N LEU A 11 -4.73 -26.19 -24.27
CA LEU A 11 -4.64 -24.75 -24.17
C LEU A 11 -4.98 -24.34 -22.73
N VAL A 12 -3.96 -24.10 -21.90
CA VAL A 12 -4.16 -23.52 -20.56
C VAL A 12 -4.31 -22.02 -20.71
N ALA A 13 -5.54 -21.51 -20.54
CA ALA A 13 -5.78 -20.08 -20.37
C ALA A 13 -5.35 -19.68 -18.96
N VAL A 14 -4.16 -19.10 -18.81
CA VAL A 14 -3.75 -18.42 -17.58
C VAL A 14 -4.44 -17.06 -17.57
N SER A 15 -5.61 -16.98 -16.95
CA SER A 15 -6.17 -15.69 -16.54
C SER A 15 -5.29 -15.15 -15.42
N GLY A 16 -4.58 -14.05 -15.70
CA GLY A 16 -3.81 -13.32 -14.69
C GLY A 16 -4.73 -12.92 -13.54
N VAL A 17 -4.40 -13.37 -12.34
CA VAL A 17 -4.99 -12.85 -11.11
C VAL A 17 -4.29 -11.53 -10.84
N ASP A 18 -4.96 -10.42 -11.12
CA ASP A 18 -4.54 -9.10 -10.67
C ASP A 18 -4.74 -9.06 -9.15
N GLY A 19 -3.71 -9.43 -8.40
CA GLY A 19 -3.70 -9.30 -6.95
C GLY A 19 -3.62 -7.83 -6.57
N TYR A 20 -4.77 -7.20 -6.29
CA TYR A 20 -4.80 -5.85 -5.72
C TYR A 20 -4.38 -5.88 -4.25
N GLY A 21 -3.07 -5.98 -3.98
CA GLY A 21 -2.52 -5.86 -2.62
C GLY A 21 -2.24 -4.41 -2.21
N GLN A 22 -3.08 -3.46 -2.65
CA GLN A 22 -2.85 -2.03 -2.38
C GLN A 22 -3.21 -1.72 -0.93
N LEU A 23 -2.22 -1.87 -0.04
CA LEU A 23 -2.39 -1.64 1.40
C LEU A 23 -2.57 -0.16 1.77
N ILE A 24 -2.06 0.75 0.94
CA ILE A 24 -2.20 2.22 1.12
C ILE A 24 -2.92 2.82 -0.08
N THR A 25 -3.97 3.58 0.19
CA THR A 25 -4.65 4.42 -0.81
C THR A 25 -4.60 5.89 -0.43
N ALA A 26 -4.69 6.76 -1.43
CA ALA A 26 -4.70 8.21 -1.28
C ALA A 26 -5.90 8.81 -1.99
N ASP A 27 -6.53 9.81 -1.39
CA ASP A 27 -7.56 10.64 -2.00
C ASP A 27 -7.17 12.13 -1.88
N PRO A 28 -6.95 12.85 -2.99
CA PRO A 28 -7.05 12.39 -4.37
C PRO A 28 -5.93 11.41 -4.75
N ILE A 29 -6.21 10.51 -5.71
CA ILE A 29 -5.26 9.49 -6.18
C ILE A 29 -4.01 10.09 -6.86
N PHE A 30 -4.15 11.30 -7.42
CA PHE A 30 -3.05 12.08 -7.98
C PHE A 30 -3.06 13.48 -7.36
N PRO A 31 -2.58 13.61 -6.11
CA PRO A 31 -2.61 14.88 -5.42
C PRO A 31 -1.65 15.87 -6.07
N VAL A 32 -2.10 17.12 -6.17
CA VAL A 32 -1.22 18.25 -6.47
C VAL A 32 -0.77 18.93 -5.20
N GLN A 33 0.25 19.78 -5.30
CA GLN A 33 0.90 20.45 -4.16
C GLN A 33 -0.04 21.26 -3.25
N THR A 34 -1.23 21.62 -3.72
CA THR A 34 -2.22 22.40 -2.96
C THR A 34 -3.33 21.56 -2.36
N ASP A 35 -3.35 20.26 -2.65
CA ASP A 35 -4.41 19.37 -2.17
C ASP A 35 -4.17 18.96 -0.72
N SER A 36 -5.26 18.78 0.00
CA SER A 36 -5.24 17.96 1.21
C SER A 36 -5.38 16.50 0.77
N VAL A 37 -4.55 15.63 1.33
CA VAL A 37 -4.52 14.21 0.97
C VAL A 37 -4.97 13.38 2.15
N ILE A 38 -5.98 12.55 1.93
CA ILE A 38 -6.41 11.54 2.87
C ILE A 38 -5.66 10.25 2.56
N ILE A 39 -5.03 9.64 3.56
CA ILE A 39 -4.32 8.36 3.40
C ILE A 39 -5.08 7.28 4.16
N THR A 40 -5.48 6.21 3.46
CA THR A 40 -6.09 5.03 4.10
C THR A 40 -5.10 3.88 4.12
N TYR A 41 -4.99 3.21 5.26
CA TYR A 41 -4.19 2.01 5.46
C TYR A 41 -5.09 0.82 5.85
N ASP A 42 -5.05 -0.24 5.06
CA ASP A 42 -5.66 -1.53 5.35
C ASP A 42 -4.59 -2.54 5.81
N ALA A 43 -4.59 -2.87 7.10
CA ALA A 43 -3.65 -3.80 7.70
C ALA A 43 -3.96 -5.28 7.41
N THR A 44 -5.10 -5.59 6.79
CA THR A 44 -5.41 -6.95 6.32
C THR A 44 -4.68 -7.29 5.01
N GLU A 45 -4.14 -6.27 4.33
CA GLU A 45 -3.36 -6.38 3.10
C GLU A 45 -1.83 -6.42 3.35
N GLY A 46 -1.06 -6.71 2.30
CA GLY A 46 0.40 -6.71 2.35
C GLY A 46 0.98 -7.84 3.20
N ASN A 47 1.93 -7.51 4.10
CA ASN A 47 2.55 -8.51 4.98
C ASN A 47 1.75 -8.79 6.27
N GLN A 48 0.64 -8.06 6.48
CA GLN A 48 -0.28 -8.23 7.60
C GLN A 48 0.35 -8.09 9.00
N ALA A 49 1.52 -7.41 9.10
CA ALA A 49 2.27 -7.33 10.35
C ALA A 49 1.53 -6.57 11.47
N LEU A 50 0.60 -5.69 11.10
CA LEU A 50 -0.25 -4.94 12.03
C LEU A 50 -1.70 -5.44 12.06
N MET A 51 -2.02 -6.55 11.39
CA MET A 51 -3.36 -7.15 11.44
C MET A 51 -3.68 -7.62 12.86
N GLY A 52 -4.85 -7.25 13.37
CA GLY A 52 -5.28 -7.50 14.74
C GLY A 52 -4.58 -6.64 15.79
N TYR A 53 -3.72 -5.70 15.40
CA TYR A 53 -3.05 -4.81 16.35
C TYR A 53 -4.05 -3.82 16.96
N THR A 54 -4.15 -3.82 18.30
CA THR A 54 -5.14 -3.02 19.04
C THR A 54 -4.59 -1.71 19.59
N GLY A 55 -3.28 -1.48 19.47
CA GLY A 55 -2.64 -0.23 19.89
C GLY A 55 -2.85 0.92 18.91
N ASP A 56 -2.18 2.03 19.19
CA ASP A 56 -2.16 3.18 18.30
C ASP A 56 -1.20 2.96 17.13
N VAL A 57 -1.64 3.31 15.92
CA VAL A 57 -0.83 3.26 14.69
C VAL A 57 -0.48 4.68 14.27
N TYR A 58 0.77 4.89 13.88
CA TYR A 58 1.30 6.20 13.49
C TYR A 58 1.93 6.11 12.10
N ALA A 59 1.70 7.13 11.28
CA ALA A 59 2.27 7.22 9.94
C ALA A 59 3.61 7.97 9.96
N HIS A 60 4.64 7.36 9.38
CA HIS A 60 5.91 8.01 9.12
C HIS A 60 5.98 8.41 7.64
N THR A 61 5.49 9.60 7.33
CA THR A 61 5.32 10.09 5.96
C THR A 61 6.16 11.34 5.69
N GLY A 62 6.60 11.51 4.45
CA GLY A 62 7.23 12.74 3.96
C GLY A 62 6.96 12.90 2.46
N VAL A 63 7.74 13.75 1.80
CA VAL A 63 7.71 13.92 0.34
C VAL A 63 9.11 13.99 -0.26
N ILE A 64 9.27 13.48 -1.48
CA ILE A 64 10.47 13.72 -2.31
C ILE A 64 10.23 15.01 -3.11
N THR A 65 11.19 15.93 -3.07
CA THR A 65 11.07 17.25 -3.69
C THR A 65 12.32 17.59 -4.51
N SER A 66 12.36 18.78 -5.12
CA SER A 66 13.58 19.30 -5.75
C SER A 66 14.73 19.57 -4.77
N GLU A 67 14.45 19.64 -3.47
CA GLU A 67 15.47 19.77 -2.41
C GLU A 67 16.03 18.42 -1.97
N SER A 68 15.46 17.31 -2.44
CA SER A 68 15.94 15.96 -2.17
C SER A 68 17.18 15.65 -3.01
N SER A 69 18.22 15.09 -2.39
CA SER A 69 19.41 14.64 -3.10
C SER A 69 19.17 13.39 -3.94
N ASP A 70 18.24 12.53 -3.52
CA ASP A 70 17.85 11.30 -4.18
C ASP A 70 16.45 10.83 -3.72
N GLY A 71 16.02 9.64 -4.17
CA GLY A 71 14.72 9.05 -3.81
C GLY A 71 14.62 8.49 -2.38
N ALA A 72 15.69 8.54 -1.59
CA ALA A 72 15.70 8.18 -0.18
C ALA A 72 15.78 9.40 0.76
N ASP A 73 16.09 10.58 0.22
CA ASP A 73 16.14 11.84 0.96
C ASP A 73 14.74 12.49 1.10
N TRP A 74 13.89 11.86 1.92
CA TRP A 74 12.54 12.32 2.23
C TRP A 74 12.56 13.63 3.02
N LYS A 75 11.88 14.66 2.50
CA LYS A 75 11.68 15.95 3.17
C LYS A 75 10.39 15.97 3.96
N HIS A 76 10.36 16.85 4.95
CA HIS A 76 9.21 17.06 5.85
C HIS A 76 8.74 15.80 6.60
N ALA A 77 9.58 14.75 6.65
CA ALA A 77 9.33 13.55 7.42
C ALA A 77 9.69 13.76 8.90
N PRO A 78 8.96 13.12 9.84
CA PRO A 78 9.38 13.08 11.24
C PRO A 78 10.71 12.34 11.41
N SER A 79 11.30 12.43 12.61
CA SER A 79 12.33 11.47 13.01
C SER A 79 11.68 10.12 13.33
N TRP A 80 12.35 9.01 13.03
CA TRP A 80 11.84 7.69 13.40
C TRP A 80 11.60 7.62 14.92
N GLY A 81 10.43 7.12 15.32
CA GLY A 81 10.00 7.05 16.72
C GLY A 81 9.30 8.32 17.26
N ASP A 82 9.16 9.38 16.45
CA ASP A 82 8.30 10.52 16.80
C ASP A 82 6.83 10.17 16.56
N ASN A 83 6.16 9.71 17.62
CA ASN A 83 4.73 9.38 17.64
C ASN A 83 3.87 10.56 18.12
N SER A 84 4.19 11.79 17.68
CA SER A 84 3.37 12.97 17.98
C SER A 84 1.92 12.79 17.50
N PRO A 85 0.92 13.40 18.18
CA PRO A 85 -0.50 13.19 17.88
C PRO A 85 -0.91 13.47 16.42
N LYS A 86 -0.22 14.39 15.73
CA LYS A 86 -0.51 14.74 14.32
C LYS A 86 -0.17 13.63 13.31
N TYR A 87 0.54 12.58 13.73
CA TYR A 87 0.87 11.41 12.90
C TYR A 87 0.03 10.19 13.25
N LYS A 88 -0.81 10.28 14.28
CA LYS A 88 -1.66 9.19 14.73
C LYS A 88 -2.76 8.97 13.70
N LEU A 89 -2.89 7.72 13.24
CA LEU A 89 -4.01 7.34 12.40
C LEU A 89 -5.30 7.22 13.23
N GLU A 90 -6.39 7.69 12.66
CA GLU A 90 -7.73 7.39 13.13
C GLU A 90 -8.09 5.95 12.76
N ARG A 91 -8.53 5.15 13.73
CA ARG A 91 -9.02 3.80 13.49
C ARG A 91 -10.49 3.87 13.08
N LEU A 92 -10.80 3.52 11.83
CA LEU A 92 -12.16 3.53 11.30
C LEU A 92 -12.89 2.20 11.55
N ALA A 93 -12.16 1.09 11.48
CA ALA A 93 -12.66 -0.25 11.75
C ALA A 93 -11.53 -1.15 12.27
N ASN A 94 -11.81 -2.45 12.45
CA ASN A 94 -10.74 -3.43 12.65
C ASN A 94 -9.79 -3.37 11.45
N ASP A 95 -8.51 -3.19 11.72
CA ASP A 95 -7.44 -3.18 10.72
C ASP A 95 -7.51 -2.08 9.65
N LEU A 96 -8.47 -1.15 9.74
CA LEU A 96 -8.62 -0.04 8.80
C LEU A 96 -8.37 1.31 9.49
N TYR A 97 -7.46 2.09 8.91
CA TYR A 97 -6.94 3.32 9.49
C TYR A 97 -6.89 4.45 8.47
N GLN A 98 -7.01 5.69 8.93
CA GLN A 98 -6.94 6.88 8.08
C GLN A 98 -6.09 7.98 8.73
N LEU A 99 -5.29 8.69 7.93
CA LEU A 99 -4.60 9.92 8.29
C LEU A 99 -5.33 11.12 7.72
#